data_AF-A0A0K1ESA9-F1
#
_entry.id   AF-A0A0K1ESA9-F1
#
_cell.length_a   1.000
_cell.length_b   1.000
_cell.length_c   1.000
_cell.angle_alpha   90.00
_cell.angle_beta   90.00
_cell.angle_gamma   90.00
#
_symmetry.space_group_name_H-M   'P 1'
#
loop_
_entity.id
_entity.type
_entity.pdbx_description
1 polymer ?
#
loop_
_entity_poly.entity_id
_entity_poly.type
_entity_poly.pdbx_seq_one_letter_code
_entity_poly.pdbx_strand_id
1 'polypeptide(L)'
;MYHGYDGLKIERGCPSCSCGPITCMPPSAVAARDQPICTADGPSDDDLHLPIPETWDGACLDVPAVAEADLTLLVASETRLGACKPNLGMVPASDAFAWDFHAMACERKRIPRTCHDGVQWCAPQAEGDFRQCVYTRGDEPTCPAGYSKRRVFFDGIAGSLACSSCTCEAPAVSACEGVLTAFSAPGCDDFVSNVIVNLDEPQCSGQVLPGGLSSLSLSWTLDEPGACTPRGGSPTGRVDAEGPTTFCCL
;
A
#
# COMPACT_ATOMS: atom_id res chain seq x y z
N MET A 1 42.87 -17.29 -1.45
CA MET A 1 42.03 -17.28 -2.67
C MET A 1 41.04 -16.14 -2.49
N TYR A 2 40.92 -15.28 -3.50
CA TYR A 2 40.08 -14.10 -3.49
C TYR A 2 38.91 -14.29 -4.47
N HIS A 3 37.76 -13.74 -4.13
CA HIS A 3 36.58 -13.65 -4.99
C HIS A 3 36.06 -12.21 -4.95
N GLY A 4 35.60 -11.68 -6.08
CA GLY A 4 34.99 -10.36 -6.14
C GLY A 4 34.19 -10.16 -7.42
N TYR A 5 33.47 -9.04 -7.50
CA TYR A 5 32.49 -8.77 -8.55
C TYR A 5 32.71 -7.40 -9.21
N ASP A 6 32.26 -7.23 -10.45
CA ASP A 6 32.32 -5.96 -11.18
C ASP A 6 31.08 -5.82 -12.10
N GLY A 7 30.76 -4.59 -12.47
CA GLY A 7 29.59 -4.25 -13.30
C GLY A 7 28.26 -4.46 -12.58
N LEU A 8 28.09 -3.82 -11.41
CA LEU A 8 26.82 -3.83 -10.68
C LEU A 8 25.71 -3.21 -11.53
N LYS A 9 24.65 -3.98 -11.77
CA LYS A 9 23.40 -3.56 -12.39
C LYS A 9 22.28 -3.63 -11.35
N ILE A 10 21.49 -2.56 -11.27
CA ILE A 10 20.38 -2.46 -10.33
C ILE A 10 19.09 -2.30 -11.14
N GLU A 11 18.23 -3.30 -11.08
CA GLU A 11 16.87 -3.20 -11.61
C GLU A 11 15.94 -2.74 -10.50
N ARG A 12 15.32 -1.56 -10.70
CA ARG A 12 14.40 -1.00 -9.73
C ARG A 12 12.97 -1.40 -10.09
N GLY A 13 12.52 -2.51 -9.51
CA GLY A 13 11.13 -2.97 -9.60
C GLY A 13 10.40 -2.74 -8.27
N CYS A 14 9.26 -2.06 -8.31
CA CYS A 14 8.30 -2.08 -7.21
C CYS A 14 6.92 -2.50 -7.73
N PRO A 15 6.10 -3.19 -6.90
CA PRO A 15 4.72 -3.44 -7.24
C PRO A 15 3.99 -2.14 -7.58
N SER A 16 3.17 -2.16 -8.62
CA SER A 16 2.26 -1.05 -8.87
C SER A 16 1.30 -0.92 -7.68
N CYS A 17 1.02 0.32 -7.29
CA CYS A 17 0.03 0.61 -6.26
C CYS A 17 -1.29 0.95 -6.96
N SER A 18 -2.34 0.19 -6.66
CA SER A 18 -3.71 0.49 -7.07
C SER A 18 -4.63 0.47 -5.85
N CYS A 19 -5.83 1.01 -6.01
CA CYS A 19 -6.84 1.03 -4.97
C CYS A 19 -8.04 0.18 -5.37
N GLY A 20 -8.65 -0.47 -4.39
CA GLY A 20 -9.92 -1.16 -4.58
C GLY A 20 -11.07 -0.19 -4.88
N PRO A 21 -12.21 -0.73 -5.34
CA PRO A 21 -13.42 0.07 -5.49
C PRO A 21 -13.88 0.61 -4.13
N ILE A 22 -14.55 1.75 -4.18
CA ILE A 22 -15.26 2.37 -3.06
C ILE A 22 -16.75 2.34 -3.35
N THR A 23 -17.57 2.21 -2.31
CA THR A 23 -19.03 2.07 -2.43
C THR A 23 -19.73 3.01 -1.47
N CYS A 24 -20.90 3.52 -1.86
CA CYS A 24 -21.80 4.18 -0.93
C CYS A 24 -22.31 3.16 0.09
N MET A 25 -22.42 3.58 1.35
CA MET A 25 -22.85 2.75 2.45
C MET A 25 -24.02 3.42 3.19
N PRO A 26 -25.05 2.66 3.59
CA PRO A 26 -26.17 3.19 4.36
C PRO A 26 -25.73 3.88 5.67
N PRO A 27 -26.60 4.72 6.26
CA PRO A 27 -26.45 5.19 7.63
C PRO A 27 -26.17 4.04 8.59
N SER A 28 -25.26 4.23 9.54
CA SER A 28 -24.98 3.23 10.58
C SER A 28 -25.93 3.33 11.76
N ALA A 29 -26.62 4.46 11.91
CA ALA A 29 -27.58 4.68 12.99
C ALA A 29 -28.90 5.20 12.42
N VAL A 30 -29.99 4.55 12.84
CA VAL A 30 -31.36 4.98 12.58
C VAL A 30 -32.12 4.83 13.89
N ALA A 31 -32.92 5.82 14.25
CA ALA A 31 -33.70 5.79 15.48
C ALA A 31 -35.09 6.39 15.29
N ALA A 32 -36.01 5.96 16.15
CA ALA A 32 -37.30 6.59 16.34
C ALA A 32 -37.24 7.55 17.53
N ARG A 33 -37.87 8.72 17.38
CA ARG A 33 -37.95 9.75 18.43
C ARG A 33 -39.41 10.11 18.68
N ASP A 34 -39.78 10.26 19.95
CA ASP A 34 -41.13 10.62 20.40
C ASP A 34 -41.36 12.14 20.49
N GLN A 35 -40.29 12.93 20.39
CA GLN A 35 -40.34 14.40 20.38
C GLN A 35 -40.43 14.94 18.94
N PRO A 36 -41.23 15.98 18.67
CA PRO A 36 -41.47 16.54 17.33
C PRO A 36 -40.34 17.44 16.79
N ILE A 37 -39.16 17.43 17.41
CA ILE A 37 -38.06 18.33 17.03
C ILE A 37 -37.05 17.58 16.16
N CYS A 38 -37.01 17.98 14.89
CA CYS A 38 -35.98 17.59 13.95
C CYS A 38 -34.79 18.56 14.07
N THR A 39 -33.68 18.10 14.64
CA THR A 39 -32.40 18.82 14.64
C THR A 39 -31.39 18.06 13.80
N ALA A 40 -30.39 18.76 13.25
CA ALA A 40 -29.31 18.16 12.45
C ALA A 40 -28.28 17.37 13.30
N ASP A 41 -28.62 17.02 14.55
CA ASP A 41 -27.71 16.37 15.50
C ASP A 41 -27.72 14.83 15.40
N GLY A 42 -28.50 14.28 14.46
CA GLY A 42 -28.64 12.85 14.26
C GLY A 42 -29.28 12.10 15.42
N PRO A 43 -29.21 10.75 15.42
CA PRO A 43 -29.68 9.91 16.52
C PRO A 43 -28.90 10.18 17.80
N SER A 44 -29.60 10.48 18.89
CA SER A 44 -29.08 10.74 20.24
C SER A 44 -29.22 9.51 21.14
N ASP A 45 -28.51 9.47 22.28
CA ASP A 45 -28.54 8.31 23.19
C ASP A 45 -29.92 8.03 23.81
N ASP A 46 -30.79 9.03 23.91
CA ASP A 46 -32.15 8.91 24.46
C ASP A 46 -33.18 8.42 23.42
N ASP A 47 -32.80 8.34 22.15
CA ASP A 47 -33.69 7.87 21.08
C ASP A 47 -33.82 6.33 21.09
N LEU A 48 -34.91 5.84 20.49
CA LEU A 48 -35.10 4.41 20.29
C LEU A 48 -34.31 3.94 19.05
N HIS A 49 -33.08 3.50 19.27
CA HIS A 49 -32.20 3.01 18.21
C HIS A 49 -32.70 1.70 17.59
N LEU A 50 -32.72 1.67 16.26
CA LEU A 50 -33.06 0.50 15.46
C LEU A 50 -31.78 -0.32 15.20
N PRO A 51 -31.82 -1.66 15.28
CA PRO A 51 -30.64 -2.50 15.12
C PRO A 51 -30.25 -2.59 13.64
N ILE A 52 -29.39 -1.68 13.17
CA ILE A 52 -28.88 -1.68 11.80
C ILE A 52 -27.59 -2.52 11.72
N PRO A 53 -27.54 -3.60 10.90
CA PRO A 53 -26.32 -4.34 10.68
C PRO A 53 -25.24 -3.48 10.03
N GLU A 54 -23.97 -3.63 10.44
CA GLU A 54 -22.85 -2.90 9.83
C GLU A 54 -22.70 -3.16 8.32
N THR A 55 -23.14 -4.34 7.87
CA THR A 55 -23.08 -4.79 6.47
C THR A 55 -24.39 -4.62 5.72
N TRP A 56 -25.35 -3.88 6.30
CA TRP A 56 -26.61 -3.60 5.61
C TRP A 56 -26.34 -2.78 4.34
N ASP A 57 -26.96 -3.18 3.24
CA ASP A 57 -26.79 -2.60 1.90
C ASP A 57 -27.99 -1.76 1.44
N GLY A 58 -29.01 -1.64 2.29
CA GLY A 58 -30.28 -0.98 1.99
C GLY A 58 -31.42 -1.92 1.62
N ALA A 59 -31.16 -3.22 1.51
CA ALA A 59 -32.23 -4.21 1.33
C ALA A 59 -33.28 -4.12 2.46
N CYS A 60 -34.46 -4.69 2.24
CA CYS A 60 -35.46 -4.68 3.30
C CYS A 60 -34.95 -5.35 4.58
N LEU A 61 -35.06 -4.64 5.70
CA LEU A 61 -34.61 -5.06 7.01
C LEU A 61 -35.79 -4.99 7.99
N ASP A 62 -36.22 -6.15 8.47
CA ASP A 62 -37.16 -6.22 9.59
C ASP A 62 -36.45 -5.79 10.88
N VAL A 63 -37.12 -4.97 11.68
CA VAL A 63 -36.62 -4.45 12.96
C VAL A 63 -37.63 -4.71 14.06
N PRO A 64 -37.24 -4.63 15.35
CA PRO A 64 -38.21 -4.68 16.44
C PRO A 64 -39.29 -3.63 16.27
N ALA A 65 -40.54 -4.03 16.47
CA ALA A 65 -41.68 -3.15 16.27
C ALA A 65 -41.63 -1.94 17.22
N VAL A 66 -41.77 -0.74 16.65
CA VAL A 66 -41.91 0.52 17.36
C VAL A 66 -43.37 0.92 17.36
N ALA A 67 -43.92 1.24 18.53
CA ALA A 67 -45.30 1.67 18.65
C ALA A 67 -45.48 3.07 18.03
N GLU A 68 -46.67 3.34 17.51
CA GLU A 68 -47.00 4.65 16.91
C GLU A 68 -46.73 5.83 17.86
N ALA A 69 -46.94 5.65 19.17
CA ALA A 69 -46.68 6.67 20.18
C ALA A 69 -45.19 7.04 20.32
N ASP A 70 -44.29 6.13 19.95
CA ASP A 70 -42.84 6.28 20.09
C ASP A 70 -42.17 6.73 18.75
N LEU A 71 -42.96 6.90 17.69
CA LEU A 71 -42.51 7.25 16.34
C LEU A 71 -43.11 8.58 15.90
N THR A 72 -42.65 9.68 16.51
CA THR A 72 -42.98 11.04 16.04
C THR A 72 -42.02 11.50 14.96
N LEU A 73 -40.75 11.07 15.03
CA LEU A 73 -39.72 11.36 14.07
C LEU A 73 -38.91 10.12 13.73
N LEU A 74 -38.61 9.97 12.45
CA LEU A 74 -37.57 9.08 11.98
C LEU A 74 -36.27 9.87 11.83
N VAL A 75 -35.21 9.44 12.50
CA VAL A 75 -33.89 10.10 12.50
C VAL A 75 -32.85 9.13 11.99
N ALA A 76 -31.98 9.58 11.09
CA ALA A 76 -30.88 8.79 10.54
C ALA A 76 -29.58 9.58 10.55
N SER A 77 -28.46 8.90 10.77
CA SER A 77 -27.14 9.48 10.53
C SER A 77 -26.94 9.74 9.03
N GLU A 78 -25.86 10.44 8.70
CA GLU A 78 -25.34 10.55 7.34
C GLU A 78 -25.07 9.17 6.72
N THR A 79 -25.09 9.13 5.38
CA THR A 79 -24.55 8.01 4.61
C THR A 79 -23.04 7.99 4.75
N ARG A 80 -22.41 6.89 4.34
CA ARG A 80 -20.97 6.70 4.51
C ARG A 80 -20.32 6.24 3.22
N LEU A 81 -19.00 6.35 3.20
CA LEU A 81 -18.18 5.75 2.16
C LEU A 81 -17.45 4.52 2.69
N GLY A 82 -17.38 3.49 1.86
CA GLY A 82 -16.52 2.33 2.11
C GLY A 82 -15.03 2.71 2.20
N ALA A 83 -14.23 1.85 2.80
CA ALA A 83 -12.80 2.09 2.93
C ALA A 83 -12.05 1.86 1.60
N CYS A 84 -11.18 2.81 1.22
CA CYS A 84 -10.23 2.63 0.13
C CYS A 84 -9.12 1.64 0.52
N LYS A 85 -9.27 0.36 0.14
CA LYS A 85 -8.25 -0.65 0.42
C LYS A 85 -7.13 -0.65 -0.64
N PRO A 86 -5.84 -0.53 -0.24
CA PRO A 86 -4.73 -0.67 -1.16
C PRO A 86 -4.62 -2.08 -1.74
N ASN A 87 -4.35 -2.15 -3.03
CA ASN A 87 -4.05 -3.36 -3.77
C ASN A 87 -2.63 -3.27 -4.30
N LEU A 88 -1.79 -4.21 -3.90
CA LEU A 88 -0.45 -4.35 -4.46
C LEU A 88 -0.53 -5.16 -5.75
N GLY A 89 0.00 -4.60 -6.83
CA GLY A 89 0.16 -5.29 -8.09
C GLY A 89 1.22 -6.40 -8.02
N MET A 90 1.50 -7.02 -9.16
CA MET A 90 2.58 -8.00 -9.24
C MET A 90 3.92 -7.33 -8.91
N VAL A 91 4.70 -7.98 -8.06
CA VAL A 91 6.12 -7.63 -7.87
C VAL A 91 6.79 -7.91 -9.22
N PRO A 92 7.45 -6.92 -9.85
CA PRO A 92 8.27 -7.18 -11.02
C PRO A 92 9.28 -8.27 -10.68
N ALA A 93 9.48 -9.24 -11.56
CA ALA A 93 10.54 -10.23 -11.40
C ALA A 93 11.90 -9.51 -11.56
N SER A 94 12.37 -8.86 -10.50
CA SER A 94 13.69 -8.26 -10.45
C SER A 94 14.55 -9.09 -9.50
N ASP A 95 15.60 -9.70 -10.02
CA ASP A 95 16.79 -9.93 -9.21
C ASP A 95 17.27 -8.53 -8.80
N ALA A 96 17.09 -8.15 -7.53
CA ALA A 96 17.21 -6.75 -7.07
C ALA A 96 18.56 -6.09 -7.41
N PHE A 97 19.56 -6.89 -7.76
CA PHE A 97 20.81 -6.49 -8.39
C PHE A 97 21.44 -7.69 -9.11
N ALA A 98 22.30 -7.41 -10.09
CA ALA A 98 23.12 -8.39 -10.78
C ALA A 98 24.55 -7.87 -10.95
N TRP A 99 25.52 -8.78 -11.07
CA TRP A 99 26.91 -8.46 -11.40
C TRP A 99 27.23 -8.98 -12.80
N ASP A 100 27.85 -8.15 -13.64
CA ASP A 100 28.29 -8.58 -14.97
C ASP A 100 29.48 -9.53 -14.92
N PHE A 101 30.34 -9.39 -13.90
CA PHE A 101 31.57 -10.16 -13.80
C PHE A 101 31.77 -10.71 -12.39
N HIS A 102 32.28 -11.94 -12.33
CA HIS A 102 32.87 -12.56 -11.14
C HIS A 102 34.35 -12.84 -11.42
N ALA A 103 35.21 -12.38 -10.52
CA ALA A 103 36.66 -12.56 -10.59
C ALA A 103 37.14 -13.45 -9.45
N MET A 104 38.13 -14.28 -9.76
CA MET A 104 38.81 -15.15 -8.80
C MET A 104 40.30 -14.93 -8.89
N ALA A 105 40.97 -14.73 -7.75
CA ALA A 105 42.42 -14.63 -7.68
C ALA A 105 43.03 -15.73 -6.79
N CYS A 106 44.06 -16.38 -7.31
CA CYS A 106 44.80 -17.41 -6.59
C CYS A 106 46.07 -16.82 -5.99
N GLU A 107 46.33 -17.14 -4.74
CA GLU A 107 47.60 -16.83 -4.09
C GLU A 107 48.53 -18.06 -4.20
N ARG A 108 49.73 -17.86 -4.73
CA ARG A 108 50.72 -18.94 -4.82
C ARG A 108 51.52 -18.97 -3.52
N LYS A 109 51.30 -19.99 -2.67
CA LYS A 109 51.99 -20.18 -1.38
C LYS A 109 53.52 -20.47 -1.46
N ARG A 110 54.16 -20.30 -2.62
CA ARG A 110 55.60 -20.56 -2.78
C ARG A 110 56.41 -19.32 -2.41
N ILE A 111 57.52 -19.53 -1.70
CA ILE A 111 58.47 -18.48 -1.34
C ILE A 111 58.89 -17.74 -2.62
N PRO A 112 58.75 -16.41 -2.69
CA PRO A 112 59.14 -15.65 -3.87
C PRO A 112 60.64 -15.87 -4.14
N ARG A 113 61.02 -15.96 -5.41
CA ARG A 113 62.43 -16.09 -5.82
C ARG A 113 62.96 -14.73 -6.19
N THR A 114 64.21 -14.45 -5.85
CA THR A 114 64.90 -13.27 -6.37
C THR A 114 65.23 -13.47 -7.86
N CYS A 115 65.12 -12.41 -8.64
CA CYS A 115 65.57 -12.38 -10.02
C CYS A 115 67.10 -12.35 -10.10
N HIS A 116 67.62 -12.39 -11.33
CA HIS A 116 69.05 -12.52 -11.60
C HIS A 116 69.92 -11.43 -10.97
N ASP A 117 69.33 -10.27 -10.68
CA ASP A 117 69.99 -9.13 -10.03
C ASP A 117 70.06 -9.24 -8.50
N GLY A 118 69.35 -10.19 -7.89
CA GLY A 118 69.28 -10.37 -6.44
C GLY A 118 68.50 -9.28 -5.69
N VAL A 119 67.99 -8.27 -6.39
CA VAL A 119 67.32 -7.09 -5.80
C VAL A 119 65.82 -7.07 -6.13
N GLN A 120 65.41 -7.71 -7.23
CA GLN A 120 64.01 -7.80 -7.63
C GLN A 120 63.42 -9.16 -7.28
N TRP A 121 62.12 -9.19 -7.00
CA TRP A 121 61.37 -10.43 -6.85
C TRP A 121 60.79 -10.86 -8.19
N CYS A 122 61.02 -12.12 -8.55
CA CYS A 122 60.54 -12.66 -9.81
C CYS A 122 59.05 -12.97 -9.74
N ALA A 123 58.33 -12.22 -10.55
CA ALA A 123 57.01 -12.48 -11.05
C ALA A 123 56.81 -13.98 -11.42
N PRO A 124 55.88 -14.70 -10.78
CA PRO A 124 55.54 -16.04 -11.22
C PRO A 124 54.87 -15.98 -12.59
N GLN A 125 55.30 -16.84 -13.51
CA GLN A 125 54.63 -16.99 -14.80
C GLN A 125 53.16 -17.37 -14.60
N ALA A 126 52.26 -16.70 -15.30
CA ALA A 126 50.85 -17.03 -15.27
C ALA A 126 50.59 -18.41 -15.89
N GLU A 127 49.67 -19.17 -15.31
CA GLU A 127 49.28 -20.50 -15.77
C GLU A 127 47.91 -20.43 -16.45
N GLY A 128 47.76 -21.05 -17.62
CA GLY A 128 46.51 -21.01 -18.40
C GLY A 128 46.10 -19.59 -18.80
N ASP A 129 44.82 -19.28 -18.64
CA ASP A 129 44.22 -17.98 -19.00
C ASP A 129 44.32 -16.94 -17.87
N PHE A 130 44.96 -17.27 -16.75
CA PHE A 130 45.15 -16.33 -15.66
C PHE A 130 46.11 -15.22 -16.09
N ARG A 131 45.91 -14.03 -15.52
CA ARG A 131 46.83 -12.91 -15.66
C ARG A 131 47.59 -12.70 -14.37
N GLN A 132 48.84 -12.26 -14.51
CA GLN A 132 49.61 -11.85 -13.35
C GLN A 132 49.24 -10.42 -12.97
N CYS A 133 48.87 -10.24 -11.71
CA CYS A 133 48.43 -8.97 -11.17
C CYS A 133 49.00 -8.74 -9.76
N VAL A 134 49.15 -7.48 -9.40
CA VAL A 134 49.30 -7.04 -8.00
C VAL A 134 47.97 -6.46 -7.54
N TYR A 135 47.66 -6.58 -6.24
CA TYR A 135 46.40 -6.09 -5.71
C TYR A 135 46.60 -5.24 -4.46
N THR A 136 45.70 -4.28 -4.28
CA THR A 136 45.62 -3.39 -3.12
C THR A 136 44.16 -3.34 -2.68
N ARG A 137 43.91 -3.46 -1.37
CA ARG A 137 42.58 -3.21 -0.81
C ARG A 137 42.26 -1.71 -0.91
N GLY A 138 41.04 -1.38 -1.29
CA GLY A 138 40.63 -0.02 -1.60
C GLY A 138 40.64 0.25 -3.10
N ASP A 139 40.01 1.37 -3.46
CA ASP A 139 40.03 1.88 -4.83
C ASP A 139 41.31 2.69 -5.08
N GLU A 140 42.41 1.99 -5.38
CA GLU A 140 43.67 2.61 -5.76
C GLU A 140 43.56 3.19 -7.19
N PRO A 141 43.71 4.52 -7.39
CA PRO A 141 43.58 5.14 -8.70
C PRO A 141 44.76 4.84 -9.63
N THR A 142 45.94 4.52 -9.07
CA THR A 142 47.19 4.40 -9.84
C THR A 142 47.81 3.01 -9.77
N CYS A 143 48.15 2.46 -10.93
CA CYS A 143 48.86 1.19 -10.99
C CYS A 143 50.38 1.37 -11.08
N PRO A 144 51.17 0.47 -10.46
CA PRO A 144 52.62 0.48 -10.57
C PRO A 144 53.11 0.34 -12.01
N ALA A 145 54.32 0.86 -12.28
CA ALA A 145 55.00 0.67 -13.55
C ALA A 145 55.13 -0.83 -13.89
N GLY A 146 54.78 -1.18 -15.13
CA GLY A 146 54.72 -2.57 -15.58
C GLY A 146 53.35 -3.24 -15.43
N TYR A 147 52.43 -2.72 -14.61
CA TYR A 147 51.09 -3.30 -14.40
C TYR A 147 49.98 -2.33 -14.82
N SER A 148 49.96 -1.89 -16.07
CA SER A 148 49.11 -0.77 -16.51
C SER A 148 47.60 -1.06 -16.57
N LYS A 149 47.18 -2.33 -16.54
CA LYS A 149 45.76 -2.69 -16.68
C LYS A 149 45.08 -2.72 -15.32
N ARG A 150 44.43 -1.61 -14.95
CA ARG A 150 43.63 -1.48 -13.73
C ARG A 150 42.27 -2.16 -13.86
N ARG A 151 41.87 -2.91 -12.83
CA ARG A 151 40.53 -3.48 -12.64
C ARG A 151 40.15 -3.33 -11.17
N VAL A 152 38.91 -2.97 -10.89
CA VAL A 152 38.40 -2.89 -9.51
C VAL A 152 37.32 -3.93 -9.37
N PHE A 153 37.41 -4.73 -8.30
CA PHE A 153 36.39 -5.70 -7.95
C PHE A 153 35.89 -5.40 -6.55
N PHE A 154 34.64 -5.74 -6.28
CA PHE A 154 33.95 -5.47 -5.03
C PHE A 154 33.64 -6.77 -4.30
N ASP A 155 33.74 -6.74 -2.98
CA ASP A 155 33.42 -7.89 -2.12
C ASP A 155 31.91 -8.14 -2.07
N GLY A 156 31.10 -7.11 -2.30
CA GLY A 156 29.64 -7.20 -2.31
C GLY A 156 28.94 -5.87 -2.53
N ILE A 157 27.76 -5.73 -1.92
CA ILE A 157 26.94 -4.53 -1.97
C ILE A 157 26.67 -3.98 -0.56
N ALA A 158 26.57 -2.66 -0.44
CA ALA A 158 26.09 -1.98 0.74
C ALA A 158 24.74 -1.31 0.46
N GLY A 159 23.88 -1.27 1.48
CA GLY A 159 22.58 -0.61 1.42
C GLY A 159 21.42 -1.56 1.13
N SER A 160 20.26 -0.99 0.82
CA SER A 160 19.03 -1.75 0.60
C SER A 160 18.11 -0.99 -0.35
N LEU A 161 17.43 -1.74 -1.22
CA LEU A 161 16.26 -1.25 -1.95
C LEU A 161 15.00 -1.61 -1.18
N ALA A 162 14.07 -0.68 -1.14
CA ALA A 162 12.74 -0.90 -0.57
C ALA A 162 11.70 -0.22 -1.47
N CYS A 163 10.43 -0.53 -1.26
CA CYS A 163 9.34 0.18 -1.92
C CYS A 163 8.62 1.07 -0.92
N SER A 164 8.21 2.27 -1.35
CA SER A 164 7.31 3.08 -0.56
C SER A 164 5.98 2.36 -0.35
N SER A 165 5.41 2.49 0.85
CA SER A 165 4.13 1.87 1.20
C SER A 165 3.02 2.32 0.24
N CYS A 166 2.21 1.38 -0.23
CA CYS A 166 1.03 1.69 -1.00
C CYS A 166 -0.09 2.17 -0.07
N THR A 167 -0.56 3.39 -0.28
CA THR A 167 -1.67 4.00 0.46
C THR A 167 -2.72 4.51 -0.51
N CYS A 168 -3.98 4.48 -0.10
CA CYS A 168 -5.09 4.97 -0.89
C CYS A 168 -5.75 6.15 -0.21
N GLU A 169 -5.78 7.28 -0.90
CA GLU A 169 -6.48 8.48 -0.45
C GLU A 169 -7.96 8.38 -0.83
N ALA A 170 -8.82 8.85 0.07
CA ALA A 170 -10.25 8.98 -0.20
C ALA A 170 -10.49 9.88 -1.44
N PRO A 171 -11.56 9.63 -2.20
CA PRO A 171 -11.96 10.48 -3.31
C PRO A 171 -12.13 11.95 -2.88
N ALA A 172 -11.72 12.87 -3.76
CA ALA A 172 -11.88 14.31 -3.52
C ALA A 172 -13.34 14.78 -3.63
N VAL A 173 -14.16 14.05 -4.39
CA VAL A 173 -15.57 14.31 -4.60
C VAL A 173 -16.30 12.97 -4.58
N SER A 174 -17.34 12.88 -3.77
CA SER A 174 -18.26 11.75 -3.67
C SER A 174 -19.65 12.27 -3.38
N ALA A 175 -20.66 11.56 -3.85
CA ALA A 175 -22.05 11.86 -3.57
C ALA A 175 -22.82 10.55 -3.37
N CYS A 176 -23.30 10.34 -2.14
CA CYS A 176 -24.07 9.17 -1.76
C CYS A 176 -25.39 9.64 -1.14
N GLU A 177 -26.42 9.77 -1.97
CA GLU A 177 -27.75 10.20 -1.53
C GLU A 177 -28.73 9.03 -1.66
N GLY A 178 -29.53 8.81 -0.63
CA GLY A 178 -30.54 7.76 -0.61
C GLY A 178 -31.80 8.17 0.13
N VAL A 179 -32.86 7.42 -0.11
CA VAL A 179 -34.14 7.57 0.57
C VAL A 179 -34.31 6.39 1.51
N LEU A 180 -34.20 6.64 2.81
CA LEU A 180 -34.49 5.67 3.86
C LEU A 180 -36.00 5.68 4.09
N THR A 181 -36.63 4.51 3.94
CA THR A 181 -38.08 4.35 4.06
C THR A 181 -38.39 3.43 5.23
N ALA A 182 -39.35 3.86 6.05
CA ALA A 182 -39.90 3.11 7.16
C ALA A 182 -41.29 2.60 6.83
N PHE A 183 -41.58 1.40 7.35
CA PHE A 183 -42.77 0.63 7.03
C PHE A 183 -43.40 0.07 8.30
N SER A 184 -44.73 0.02 8.37
CA SER A 184 -45.44 -0.49 9.56
C SER A 184 -45.49 -2.01 9.61
N ALA A 185 -45.38 -2.68 8.46
CA ALA A 185 -45.36 -4.13 8.37
C ALA A 185 -43.94 -4.69 8.14
N PRO A 186 -43.68 -5.96 8.50
CA PRO A 186 -42.49 -6.67 8.06
C PRO A 186 -42.42 -6.77 6.53
N GLY A 187 -41.24 -6.98 5.97
CA GLY A 187 -41.07 -7.15 4.54
C GLY A 187 -41.17 -5.85 3.73
N CYS A 188 -41.09 -4.69 4.40
CA CYS A 188 -41.14 -3.36 3.78
C CYS A 188 -42.45 -3.08 3.05
N ASP A 189 -43.54 -3.48 3.69
CA ASP A 189 -44.91 -3.23 3.28
C ASP A 189 -45.57 -2.15 4.16
N ASP A 190 -46.55 -1.44 3.60
CA ASP A 190 -47.27 -0.34 4.25
C ASP A 190 -46.36 0.82 4.69
N PHE A 191 -46.14 1.76 3.77
CA PHE A 191 -45.32 2.96 3.96
C PHE A 191 -45.78 3.80 5.16
N VAL A 192 -44.82 4.23 5.97
CA VAL A 192 -45.05 5.06 7.16
C VAL A 192 -44.36 6.41 7.05
N SER A 193 -43.07 6.42 6.70
CA SER A 193 -42.28 7.64 6.60
C SER A 193 -41.06 7.43 5.72
N ASN A 194 -40.45 8.51 5.26
CA ASN A 194 -39.12 8.47 4.66
C ASN A 194 -38.28 9.68 5.07
N VAL A 195 -36.96 9.52 4.94
CA VAL A 195 -35.98 10.57 5.12
C VAL A 195 -34.92 10.45 4.02
N ILE A 196 -34.55 11.59 3.44
CA ILE A 196 -33.44 11.67 2.49
C ILE A 196 -32.15 11.74 3.31
N VAL A 197 -31.19 10.86 3.02
CA VAL A 197 -29.90 10.79 3.70
C VAL A 197 -28.78 11.07 2.70
N ASN A 198 -27.74 11.77 3.13
CA ASN A 198 -26.58 12.14 2.33
C ASN A 198 -25.29 12.09 3.16
N LEU A 199 -24.14 12.41 2.56
CA LEU A 199 -22.81 12.36 3.21
C LEU A 199 -22.54 13.54 4.16
N ASP A 200 -23.30 14.62 4.08
CA ASP A 200 -22.92 15.91 4.67
C ASP A 200 -23.34 16.00 6.13
N GLU A 201 -24.57 15.60 6.45
CA GLU A 201 -25.13 15.73 7.79
C GLU A 201 -26.25 14.70 8.06
N PRO A 202 -26.53 14.41 9.34
CA PRO A 202 -27.70 13.63 9.75
C PRO A 202 -29.02 14.26 9.33
N GLN A 203 -30.04 13.43 9.13
CA GLN A 203 -31.34 13.86 8.59
C GLN A 203 -32.49 13.28 9.42
N CYS A 204 -33.62 13.99 9.45
CA CYS A 204 -34.83 13.52 10.11
C CYS A 204 -36.10 13.92 9.38
N SER A 205 -37.16 13.13 9.59
CA SER A 205 -38.48 13.37 9.02
C SER A 205 -39.56 13.29 10.09
N GLY A 206 -40.31 14.38 10.24
CA GLY A 206 -41.51 14.43 11.09
C GLY A 206 -42.80 14.12 10.34
N GLN A 207 -42.70 13.75 9.05
CA GLN A 207 -43.85 13.32 8.27
C GLN A 207 -44.04 11.81 8.46
N VAL A 208 -44.59 11.44 9.61
CA VAL A 208 -44.87 10.05 9.98
C VAL A 208 -46.37 9.78 9.89
N LEU A 209 -46.75 8.75 9.14
CA LEU A 209 -48.12 8.26 9.08
C LEU A 209 -48.44 7.32 10.27
N PRO A 210 -49.71 7.20 10.66
CA PRO A 210 -50.12 6.23 11.69
C PRO A 210 -49.74 4.79 11.31
N GLY A 211 -49.48 3.93 12.30
CA GLY A 211 -49.18 2.50 12.07
C GLY A 211 -47.93 1.94 12.76
N GLY A 212 -47.09 2.78 13.38
CA GLY A 212 -45.83 2.34 13.98
C GLY A 212 -44.79 1.93 12.92
N LEU A 213 -43.71 1.25 13.33
CA LEU A 213 -42.62 0.84 12.42
C LEU A 213 -42.19 -0.58 12.73
N SER A 214 -42.06 -1.43 11.70
CA SER A 214 -41.59 -2.82 11.82
C SER A 214 -40.50 -3.19 10.82
N SER A 215 -40.26 -2.39 9.77
CA SER A 215 -39.16 -2.63 8.83
C SER A 215 -38.65 -1.34 8.18
N LEU A 216 -37.45 -1.43 7.60
CA LEU A 216 -36.73 -0.35 6.92
C LEU A 216 -36.19 -0.80 5.56
N SER A 217 -36.11 0.11 4.59
CA SER A 217 -35.31 -0.07 3.37
C SER A 217 -34.60 1.23 2.99
N LEU A 218 -33.51 1.13 2.23
CA LEU A 218 -32.83 2.28 1.65
C LEU A 218 -32.70 2.08 0.14
N SER A 219 -33.11 3.09 -0.63
CA SER A 219 -32.86 3.14 -2.06
C SER A 219 -31.97 4.33 -2.40
N TRP A 220 -30.88 4.10 -3.12
CA TRP A 220 -29.99 5.17 -3.58
C TRP A 220 -30.64 6.02 -4.67
N THR A 221 -30.68 7.33 -4.47
CA THR A 221 -31.00 8.32 -5.52
C THR A 221 -29.75 8.77 -6.26
N LEU A 222 -28.60 8.77 -5.57
CA LEU A 222 -27.27 9.02 -6.14
C LEU A 222 -26.24 8.08 -5.51
N ASP A 223 -25.62 7.23 -6.33
CA ASP A 223 -24.58 6.27 -5.92
C ASP A 223 -23.28 6.59 -6.69
N GLU A 224 -22.66 7.70 -6.32
CA GLU A 224 -21.39 8.19 -6.90
C GLU A 224 -20.30 8.23 -5.82
N PRO A 225 -19.79 7.07 -5.37
CA PRO A 225 -18.80 7.00 -4.30
C PRO A 225 -17.43 7.55 -4.72
N GLY A 226 -17.20 7.82 -6.01
CA GLY A 226 -15.95 8.36 -6.54
C GLY A 226 -14.86 7.31 -6.76
N ALA A 227 -13.61 7.75 -6.88
CA ALA A 227 -12.46 6.89 -7.09
C ALA A 227 -11.31 7.24 -6.13
N CYS A 228 -10.76 6.22 -5.48
CA CYS A 228 -9.61 6.36 -4.59
C CYS A 228 -8.34 6.68 -5.38
N THR A 229 -7.50 7.57 -4.85
CA THR A 229 -6.21 7.91 -5.48
C THR A 229 -5.07 7.10 -4.87
N PRO A 230 -4.37 6.24 -5.64
CA PRO A 230 -3.22 5.49 -5.12
C PRO A 230 -1.99 6.39 -4.95
N ARG A 231 -1.22 6.10 -3.90
CA ARG A 231 0.08 6.71 -3.59
C ARG A 231 1.08 5.63 -3.19
N GLY A 232 2.34 5.80 -3.56
CA GLY A 232 3.41 4.86 -3.21
C GLY A 232 3.74 3.88 -4.33
N GLY A 233 4.33 2.73 -3.98
CA GLY A 233 4.83 1.76 -4.97
C GLY A 233 6.05 2.26 -5.75
N SER A 234 6.74 3.28 -5.23
CA SER A 234 7.97 3.81 -5.83
C SER A 234 9.20 3.20 -5.17
N PRO A 235 10.26 2.89 -5.94
CA PRO A 235 11.52 2.44 -5.37
C PRO A 235 12.14 3.50 -4.46
N THR A 236 12.65 3.05 -3.32
CA THR A 236 13.32 3.84 -2.29
C THR A 236 14.63 3.15 -1.88
N GLY A 237 15.51 3.90 -1.23
CA GLY A 237 16.82 3.41 -0.85
C GLY A 237 17.83 3.43 -2.00
N ARG A 238 19.03 2.96 -1.68
CA ARG A 238 20.18 2.93 -2.58
C ARG A 238 21.01 1.71 -2.25
N VAL A 239 21.55 1.10 -3.30
CA VAL A 239 22.54 0.04 -3.21
C VAL A 239 23.77 0.53 -3.97
N ASP A 240 24.93 0.37 -3.35
CA ASP A 240 26.23 0.70 -3.93
C ASP A 240 27.16 -0.51 -3.79
N ALA A 241 28.17 -0.59 -4.65
CA ALA A 241 29.21 -1.60 -4.54
C ALA A 241 30.11 -1.34 -3.32
N GLU A 242 30.44 -2.38 -2.55
CA GLU A 242 31.20 -2.28 -1.30
C GLU A 242 32.49 -3.12 -1.34
N GLY A 243 33.49 -2.69 -0.56
CA GLY A 243 34.75 -3.41 -0.42
C GLY A 243 35.56 -3.44 -1.71
N PRO A 244 35.92 -2.27 -2.29
CA PRO A 244 36.72 -2.25 -3.51
C PRO A 244 38.10 -2.85 -3.24
N THR A 245 38.56 -3.65 -4.18
CA THR A 245 39.93 -4.15 -4.28
C THR A 245 40.42 -3.90 -5.69
N THR A 246 41.47 -3.09 -5.82
CA THR A 246 42.10 -2.80 -7.11
C THR A 246 43.13 -3.87 -7.46
N PHE A 247 43.01 -4.42 -8.66
CA PHE A 247 43.99 -5.29 -9.31
C PHE A 247 44.65 -4.55 -10.47
N CYS A 248 45.97 -4.55 -10.49
CA CYS A 248 46.79 -4.00 -11.56
C CYS A 248 47.51 -5.16 -12.25
N CYS A 249 47.23 -5.38 -13.53
CA CYS A 249 47.74 -6.51 -14.31
C CYS A 249 48.67 -6.05 -15.45
N LEU A 250 49.55 -6.94 -15.91
CA LEU A 250 50.37 -6.77 -17.12
C LEU A 250 49.51 -6.59 -18.39
#